data_AF-A0A538S3L0-F1
#
_entry.id   AF-A0A538S3L0-F1
#
_cell.length_a   1.000
_cell.length_b   1.000
_cell.length_c   1.000
_cell.angle_alpha   90.00
_cell.angle_beta   90.00
_cell.angle_gamma   90.00
#
_symmetry.space_group_name_H-M   'P 1'
#
loop_
_entity.id
_entity.type
_entity.pdbx_description
1 polymer ?
#
loop_
_entity_poly.entity_id
_entity_poly.type
_entity_poly.pdbx_seq_one_letter_code
_entity_poly.pdbx_strand_id
1 'polypeptide(L)'
;MLHSAAWMALIVMPAVVANHAFAADAKPTDAVDVKMTEATKLATARALEWLAHKQNTDGSWSTQRFPHNTAVTSFALLAFMSQGHLPSQGLYGPEVARGCRFLLASSRADGYLVGARGGNMYCHAMATLALGELWGQTGDDDIKPVLKKAVDLTIKSQNPQGGWRYEPAPTGGDHHAGHGAARRQEQRSLRAR
;
A
#
# COMPACT_ATOMS: atom_id res chain seq x y z
N MET A 1 65.10 9.00 -21.33
CA MET A 1 64.09 9.09 -22.40
C MET A 1 62.89 9.83 -21.84
N LEU A 2 62.34 10.75 -22.64
CA LEU A 2 61.53 11.89 -22.23
C LEU A 2 60.16 11.54 -21.62
N HIS A 3 59.70 12.44 -20.74
CA HIS A 3 58.36 12.59 -20.16
C HIS A 3 57.24 12.62 -21.22
N SER A 4 56.06 12.10 -20.88
CA SER A 4 54.77 12.74 -21.19
C SER A 4 53.61 12.09 -20.43
N ALA A 5 52.94 12.93 -19.64
CA ALA A 5 51.75 12.66 -18.85
C ALA A 5 50.53 12.40 -19.74
N ALA A 6 49.72 11.39 -19.41
CA ALA A 6 48.39 11.21 -19.97
C ALA A 6 47.35 11.68 -18.94
N TRP A 7 46.60 12.70 -19.33
CA TRP A 7 45.68 13.47 -18.52
C TRP A 7 44.38 12.69 -18.28
N MET A 8 43.89 12.71 -17.03
CA MET A 8 42.53 12.32 -16.67
C MET A 8 41.55 13.36 -17.25
N ALA A 9 40.71 12.94 -18.20
CA ALA A 9 39.58 13.75 -18.64
C ALA A 9 38.43 13.58 -17.64
N LEU A 10 38.27 14.57 -16.76
CA LEU A 10 37.08 14.76 -15.95
C LEU A 10 35.94 15.24 -16.85
N ILE A 11 34.91 14.43 -17.05
CA ILE A 11 33.65 14.90 -17.67
C ILE A 11 32.81 15.54 -16.56
N VAL A 12 32.71 16.86 -16.61
CA VAL A 12 31.74 17.67 -15.88
C VAL A 12 30.40 17.55 -16.60
N MET A 13 29.38 17.01 -15.94
CA MET A 13 27.97 17.11 -16.35
C MET A 13 27.24 18.01 -15.34
N PRO A 14 26.53 19.07 -15.79
CA PRO A 14 25.93 20.05 -14.90
C PRO A 14 24.67 19.50 -14.22
N ALA A 15 24.50 19.92 -12.97
CA ALA A 15 23.35 19.69 -12.12
C ALA A 15 22.08 20.44 -12.61
N VAL A 16 20.96 20.19 -11.90
CA VAL A 16 19.59 20.73 -11.99
C VAL A 16 18.67 19.74 -12.72
N VAL A 17 17.77 19.03 -12.03
CA VAL A 17 16.60 19.58 -11.32
C VAL A 17 16.45 18.99 -9.91
N ALA A 18 16.44 19.87 -8.91
CA ALA A 18 15.99 19.58 -7.57
C ALA A 18 14.49 19.25 -7.58
N ASN A 19 14.11 18.06 -7.12
CA ASN A 19 12.78 17.84 -6.60
C ASN A 19 12.90 17.68 -5.09
N HIS A 20 12.06 18.40 -4.36
CA HIS A 20 12.26 18.78 -2.98
C HIS A 20 12.61 17.61 -2.06
N ALA A 21 13.68 17.84 -1.29
CA ALA A 21 14.13 17.03 -0.19
C ALA A 21 12.96 16.64 0.72
N PHE A 22 12.84 15.34 1.01
CA PHE A 22 12.57 14.96 2.39
C PHE A 22 13.72 15.55 3.20
N ALA A 23 13.54 16.77 3.69
CA ALA A 23 14.53 17.42 4.52
C ALA A 23 14.76 16.54 5.74
N ALA A 24 15.91 15.84 5.72
CA ALA A 24 16.43 15.03 6.79
C ALA A 24 17.04 15.91 7.90
N ASP A 25 16.25 16.89 8.36
CA ASP A 25 16.59 17.77 9.50
C ASP A 25 15.79 17.39 10.75
N ALA A 26 15.38 16.13 10.87
CA ALA A 26 15.04 15.58 12.16
C ALA A 26 16.37 15.35 12.91
N LYS A 27 16.70 16.24 13.86
CA LYS A 27 17.69 15.93 14.90
C LYS A 27 17.36 14.53 15.46
N PRO A 28 18.34 13.64 15.69
CA PRO A 28 18.08 12.37 16.33
C PRO A 28 17.33 12.67 17.62
N THR A 29 16.03 12.38 17.66
CA THR A 29 15.28 12.37 18.90
C THR A 29 16.08 11.45 19.82
N ASP A 30 16.43 11.92 21.02
CA ASP A 30 17.03 11.07 22.05
C ASP A 30 16.30 9.74 21.99
N ALA A 31 17.03 8.65 21.75
CA ALA A 31 16.43 7.35 21.51
C ALA A 31 15.61 6.99 22.74
N VAL A 32 14.31 7.30 22.71
CA VAL A 32 13.39 6.96 23.79
C VAL A 32 13.37 5.45 23.77
N ASP A 33 13.89 4.84 24.83
CA ASP A 33 13.86 3.39 25.05
C ASP A 33 12.40 2.97 25.29
N VAL A 34 11.58 3.00 24.23
CA VAL A 34 10.19 2.57 24.27
C VAL A 34 10.17 1.05 24.30
N LYS A 35 10.30 0.49 25.51
CA LYS A 35 10.14 -0.94 25.75
C LYS A 35 8.66 -1.30 25.87
N MET A 36 8.24 -2.29 25.09
CA MET A 36 6.90 -2.85 25.20
C MET A 36 6.72 -3.50 26.58
N THR A 37 5.73 -3.06 27.35
CA THR A 37 5.45 -3.62 28.68
C THR A 37 5.02 -5.09 28.58
N GLU A 38 5.23 -5.88 29.64
CA GLU A 38 4.78 -7.27 29.69
C GLU A 38 3.26 -7.39 29.50
N ALA A 39 2.48 -6.43 30.03
CA ALA A 39 1.05 -6.38 29.82
C ALA A 39 0.69 -6.20 28.33
N THR A 40 1.43 -5.33 27.62
CA THR A 40 1.26 -5.12 26.17
C THR A 40 1.63 -6.38 25.39
N LYS A 41 2.76 -7.03 25.71
CA LYS A 41 3.18 -8.29 25.07
C LYS A 41 2.10 -9.37 25.22
N LEU A 42 1.55 -9.52 26.43
CA LEU A 42 0.49 -10.50 26.71
C LEU A 42 -0.81 -10.17 25.95
N ALA A 43 -1.18 -8.89 25.87
CA ALA A 43 -2.35 -8.46 25.10
C ALA A 43 -2.17 -8.75 23.60
N THR A 44 -1.00 -8.45 23.03
CA THR A 44 -0.66 -8.75 21.64
C THR A 44 -0.70 -10.26 21.37
N ALA A 45 -0.12 -11.08 22.24
CA ALA A 45 -0.13 -12.53 22.10
C ALA A 45 -1.55 -13.10 22.06
N ARG A 46 -2.43 -12.64 22.97
CA ARG A 46 -3.85 -13.03 23.01
C ARG A 46 -4.62 -12.58 21.76
N ALA A 47 -4.31 -11.39 21.25
CA ALA A 47 -4.95 -10.86 20.04
C ALA A 47 -4.55 -11.70 18.80
N LEU A 48 -3.27 -12.06 18.66
CA LEU A 48 -2.81 -12.93 17.57
C LEU A 48 -3.39 -14.34 17.66
N GLU A 49 -3.47 -14.89 18.87
CA GLU A 49 -4.11 -16.18 19.09
C GLU A 49 -5.58 -16.14 18.67
N TRP A 50 -6.32 -15.10 19.07
CA TRP A 50 -7.71 -14.93 18.67
C TRP A 50 -7.83 -14.77 17.14
N LEU A 51 -6.96 -13.99 16.50
CA LEU A 51 -6.96 -13.84 15.05
C LEU A 51 -6.74 -15.19 14.37
N ALA A 52 -5.78 -16.00 14.82
CA ALA A 52 -5.54 -17.32 14.26
C ALA A 52 -6.80 -18.20 14.29
N HIS A 53 -7.52 -18.20 15.43
CA HIS A 53 -8.78 -18.93 15.59
C HIS A 53 -9.96 -18.37 14.76
N LYS A 54 -9.87 -17.13 14.26
CA LYS A 54 -10.92 -16.47 13.47
C LYS A 54 -10.65 -16.50 11.97
N GLN A 55 -9.57 -17.11 11.52
CA GLN A 55 -9.32 -17.29 10.09
C GLN A 55 -10.34 -18.27 9.50
N ASN A 56 -10.91 -17.91 8.36
CA ASN A 56 -11.79 -18.80 7.61
C ASN A 56 -11.00 -19.91 6.92
N THR A 57 -11.70 -20.96 6.49
CA THR A 57 -11.09 -22.12 5.81
C THR A 57 -10.43 -21.77 4.47
N ASP A 58 -10.88 -20.69 3.83
CA ASP A 58 -10.29 -20.15 2.60
C ASP A 58 -9.04 -19.30 2.85
N GLY A 59 -8.66 -19.08 4.11
CA GLY A 59 -7.54 -18.25 4.52
C GLY A 59 -7.88 -16.77 4.76
N SER A 60 -9.10 -16.33 4.47
CA SER A 60 -9.51 -14.94 4.70
C SER A 60 -9.79 -14.65 6.18
N TRP A 61 -9.60 -13.40 6.58
CA TRP A 61 -10.30 -12.84 7.74
C TRP A 61 -11.44 -12.00 7.20
N SER A 62 -12.63 -12.58 7.15
CA SER A 62 -13.81 -11.91 6.62
C SER A 62 -15.05 -12.28 7.43
N THR A 63 -16.05 -11.40 7.40
CA THR A 63 -17.31 -11.59 8.15
C THR A 63 -18.48 -11.72 7.17
N GLN A 64 -19.64 -12.16 7.65
CA GLN A 64 -20.86 -12.19 6.84
C GLN A 64 -21.21 -10.82 6.24
N ARG A 65 -20.91 -9.72 6.95
CA ARG A 65 -21.13 -8.35 6.49
C ARG A 65 -20.13 -7.91 5.41
N PHE A 66 -18.90 -8.44 5.47
CA PHE A 66 -17.81 -8.12 4.55
C PHE A 66 -17.14 -9.40 4.04
N PRO A 67 -17.85 -10.23 3.26
CA PRO A 67 -17.35 -11.54 2.86
C PRO A 67 -16.15 -11.41 1.91
N HIS A 68 -15.11 -12.21 2.12
CA HIS A 68 -13.88 -12.23 1.30
C HIS A 68 -13.20 -10.85 1.19
N ASN A 69 -13.32 -9.99 2.20
CA ASN A 69 -12.75 -8.65 2.16
C ASN A 69 -11.21 -8.69 2.25
N THR A 70 -10.55 -8.21 1.19
CA THR A 70 -9.09 -8.20 1.08
C THR A 70 -8.43 -7.23 2.06
N ALA A 71 -9.05 -6.08 2.37
CA ALA A 71 -8.52 -5.16 3.39
C ALA A 71 -8.48 -5.77 4.79
N VAL A 72 -9.56 -6.44 5.22
CA VAL A 72 -9.60 -7.07 6.56
C VAL A 72 -8.54 -8.16 6.67
N THR A 73 -8.40 -9.00 5.64
CA THR A 73 -7.34 -10.01 5.57
C THR A 73 -5.95 -9.37 5.61
N SER A 74 -5.76 -8.25 4.93
CA SER A 74 -4.49 -7.52 4.91
C SER A 74 -4.11 -6.97 6.28
N PHE A 75 -5.06 -6.42 7.04
CA PHE A 75 -4.81 -5.96 8.41
C PHE A 75 -4.39 -7.10 9.33
N ALA A 76 -5.03 -8.27 9.23
CA ALA A 76 -4.64 -9.44 10.01
C ALA A 76 -3.21 -9.89 9.66
N LEU A 77 -2.85 -9.95 8.38
CA LEU A 77 -1.50 -10.29 7.93
C LEU A 77 -0.45 -9.30 8.46
N LEU A 78 -0.70 -7.99 8.35
CA LEU A 78 0.20 -6.97 8.87
C LEU A 78 0.37 -7.09 10.40
N ALA A 79 -0.68 -7.44 11.14
CA ALA A 79 -0.58 -7.68 12.58
C ALA A 79 0.35 -8.87 12.89
N PHE A 80 0.22 -9.99 12.19
CA PHE A 80 1.11 -11.14 12.35
C PHE A 80 2.57 -10.80 11.97
N MET A 81 2.77 -10.15 10.83
CA MET A 81 4.11 -9.75 10.36
C MET A 81 4.79 -8.76 11.30
N SER A 82 4.03 -7.86 11.92
CA SER A 82 4.57 -6.92 12.93
C SER A 82 5.15 -7.61 14.17
N GLN A 83 4.81 -8.88 14.41
CA GLN A 83 5.37 -9.72 15.47
C GLN A 83 6.34 -10.78 14.94
N GLY A 84 6.77 -10.66 13.68
CA GLY A 84 7.77 -11.55 13.07
C GLY A 84 7.22 -12.91 12.60
N HIS A 85 5.91 -13.03 12.41
CA HIS A 85 5.31 -14.23 11.82
C HIS A 85 5.25 -14.10 10.28
N LEU A 86 5.84 -15.07 9.58
CA LEU A 86 5.89 -15.16 8.12
C LEU A 86 5.45 -16.56 7.68
N PRO A 87 5.11 -16.80 6.39
CA PRO A 87 4.60 -18.10 5.93
C PRO A 87 5.42 -19.32 6.37
N SER A 88 6.74 -19.18 6.49
CA SER A 88 7.69 -20.22 6.91
C SER A 88 8.36 -19.96 8.26
N GLN A 89 7.94 -18.94 9.01
CA GLN A 89 8.59 -18.53 10.26
C GLN A 89 7.59 -18.12 11.35
N GLY A 90 7.93 -18.47 12.60
CA GLY A 90 7.13 -18.16 13.77
C GLY A 90 5.89 -19.06 13.94
N LEU A 91 5.22 -18.91 15.07
CA LEU A 91 4.12 -19.79 15.49
C LEU A 91 2.93 -19.78 14.51
N TYR A 92 2.58 -18.61 13.98
CA TYR A 92 1.43 -18.42 13.10
C TYR A 92 1.75 -18.44 11.60
N GLY A 93 2.87 -19.07 11.22
CA GLY A 93 3.27 -19.17 9.82
C GLY A 93 2.21 -19.81 8.90
N PRO A 94 1.54 -20.90 9.29
CA PRO A 94 0.46 -21.49 8.50
C PRO A 94 -0.72 -20.53 8.24
N GLU A 95 -1.09 -19.70 9.22
CA GLU A 95 -2.15 -18.70 9.12
C GLU A 95 -1.75 -17.60 8.12
N VAL A 96 -0.52 -17.09 8.25
CA VAL A 96 0.03 -16.08 7.34
C VAL A 96 0.12 -16.64 5.91
N ALA A 97 0.57 -17.88 5.75
CA ALA A 97 0.63 -18.55 4.44
C ALA A 97 -0.74 -18.68 3.78
N ARG A 98 -1.78 -19.07 4.54
CA ARG A 98 -3.16 -19.15 4.04
C ARG A 98 -3.71 -17.77 3.67
N GLY A 99 -3.47 -16.75 4.48
CA GLY A 99 -3.93 -15.38 4.19
C GLY A 99 -3.23 -14.78 2.97
N CYS A 100 -1.92 -15.03 2.80
CA CYS A 100 -1.18 -14.65 1.60
C CYS A 100 -1.79 -15.29 0.35
N ARG A 101 -2.01 -16.61 0.37
CA ARG A 101 -2.65 -17.33 -0.75
C ARG A 101 -4.02 -16.77 -1.08
N PHE A 102 -4.83 -16.42 -0.08
CA PHE A 102 -6.12 -15.76 -0.29
C PHE A 102 -5.98 -14.43 -1.04
N LEU A 103 -5.03 -13.57 -0.66
CA LEU A 103 -4.80 -12.30 -1.36
C LEU A 103 -4.31 -12.50 -2.80
N LEU A 104 -3.38 -13.44 -3.03
CA LEU A 104 -2.90 -13.78 -4.37
C LEU A 104 -4.05 -14.29 -5.26
N ALA A 105 -4.90 -15.17 -4.72
CA ALA A 105 -6.08 -15.68 -5.41
C ALA A 105 -7.16 -14.61 -5.67
N SER A 106 -7.14 -13.50 -4.92
CA SER A 106 -8.04 -12.36 -5.12
C SER A 106 -7.57 -11.39 -6.21
N SER A 107 -6.41 -11.64 -6.82
CA SER A 107 -5.90 -10.81 -7.91
C SER A 107 -6.67 -11.06 -9.21
N ARG A 108 -7.20 -9.99 -9.80
CA ARG A 108 -7.78 -10.01 -11.14
C ARG A 108 -6.70 -9.84 -12.22
N ALA A 109 -7.05 -10.13 -13.47
CA ALA A 109 -6.13 -10.04 -14.60
C ALA A 109 -5.53 -8.64 -14.80
N ASP A 110 -6.26 -7.59 -14.43
CA ASP A 110 -5.86 -6.18 -14.48
C ASP A 110 -5.00 -5.73 -13.29
N GLY A 111 -4.75 -6.61 -12.31
CA GLY A 111 -4.02 -6.30 -11.08
C GLY A 111 -4.90 -5.81 -9.93
N TYR A 112 -6.22 -5.74 -10.10
CA TYR A 112 -7.10 -5.27 -9.04
C TYR A 112 -7.23 -6.34 -7.93
N LEU A 113 -6.99 -5.95 -6.68
CA LEU A 113 -6.92 -6.85 -5.52
C LEU A 113 -8.16 -6.70 -4.65
N VAL A 114 -9.26 -7.30 -5.08
CA VAL A 114 -10.55 -7.24 -4.40
C VAL A 114 -11.13 -8.63 -4.23
N GLY A 115 -11.91 -8.81 -3.18
CA GLY A 115 -12.55 -10.09 -2.91
C GLY A 115 -13.51 -10.51 -4.03
N ALA A 116 -13.87 -11.79 -4.05
CA ALA A 116 -14.84 -12.34 -5.03
C ALA A 116 -16.21 -11.63 -5.00
N ARG A 117 -16.56 -10.96 -3.89
CA ARG A 117 -17.79 -10.18 -3.72
C ARG A 117 -17.62 -8.69 -4.03
N GLY A 118 -16.47 -8.30 -4.59
CA GLY A 118 -16.11 -6.93 -4.89
C GLY A 118 -15.30 -6.26 -3.78
N GLY A 119 -15.06 -4.97 -3.96
CA GLY A 119 -14.24 -4.12 -3.11
C GLY A 119 -14.02 -2.80 -3.80
N ASN A 120 -13.24 -1.93 -3.18
CA ASN A 120 -12.87 -0.63 -3.73
C ASN A 120 -11.34 -0.46 -3.68
N MET A 121 -10.84 0.66 -4.18
CA MET A 121 -9.41 0.96 -4.16
C MET A 121 -8.77 0.96 -2.77
N TYR A 122 -9.52 1.15 -1.68
CA TYR A 122 -8.99 0.98 -0.32
C TYR A 122 -8.72 -0.49 0.01
N CYS A 123 -9.61 -1.39 -0.44
CA CYS A 123 -9.38 -2.84 -0.31
C CYS A 123 -8.15 -3.26 -1.10
N HIS A 124 -8.03 -2.76 -2.33
CA HIS A 124 -6.86 -2.98 -3.17
C HIS A 124 -5.58 -2.43 -2.54
N ALA A 125 -5.57 -1.17 -2.10
CA ALA A 125 -4.38 -0.54 -1.52
C ALA A 125 -3.87 -1.29 -0.27
N MET A 126 -4.79 -1.73 0.61
CA MET A 126 -4.40 -2.53 1.78
C MET A 126 -3.83 -3.89 1.39
N ALA A 127 -4.39 -4.55 0.38
CA ALA A 127 -3.85 -5.81 -0.14
C ALA A 127 -2.48 -5.63 -0.80
N THR A 128 -2.31 -4.57 -1.59
CA THR A 128 -1.02 -4.19 -2.19
C THR A 128 0.03 -3.94 -1.11
N LEU A 129 -0.33 -3.24 -0.03
CA LEU A 129 0.57 -2.99 1.10
C LEU A 129 0.99 -4.29 1.80
N ALA A 130 0.04 -5.17 2.14
CA ALA A 130 0.34 -6.43 2.81
C ALA A 130 1.18 -7.38 1.95
N LEU A 131 0.90 -7.46 0.63
CA LEU A 131 1.74 -8.23 -0.30
C LEU A 131 3.13 -7.61 -0.48
N GLY A 132 3.23 -6.28 -0.46
CA GLY A 132 4.50 -5.56 -0.48
C GLY A 132 5.37 -5.87 0.73
N GLU A 133 4.77 -5.85 1.92
CA GLU A 133 5.45 -6.23 3.17
C GLU A 133 5.91 -7.69 3.15
N LEU A 134 5.02 -8.62 2.78
CA LEU A 134 5.37 -10.04 2.65
C LEU A 134 6.54 -10.23 1.68
N TRP A 135 6.44 -9.67 0.47
CA TRP A 135 7.50 -9.80 -0.53
C TRP A 135 8.82 -9.19 -0.06
N GLY A 136 8.77 -8.04 0.62
CA GLY A 136 9.95 -7.39 1.19
C GLY A 136 10.66 -8.23 2.25
N GLN A 137 9.90 -9.00 3.04
CA GLN A 137 10.46 -9.86 4.09
C GLN A 137 10.86 -11.26 3.59
N THR A 138 10.14 -11.83 2.62
CA THR A 138 10.33 -13.23 2.19
C THR A 138 11.05 -13.39 0.86
N GLY A 139 10.96 -12.40 -0.04
CA GLY A 139 11.43 -12.52 -1.41
C GLY A 139 10.64 -13.51 -2.27
N ASP A 140 9.42 -13.88 -1.88
CA ASP A 140 8.61 -14.90 -2.56
C ASP A 140 8.29 -14.53 -4.03
N ASP A 141 8.77 -15.34 -4.96
CA ASP A 141 8.64 -15.12 -6.40
C ASP A 141 7.20 -15.19 -6.91
N ASP A 142 6.29 -15.85 -6.18
CA ASP A 142 4.87 -15.89 -6.54
C ASP A 142 4.17 -14.55 -6.24
N ILE A 143 4.65 -13.81 -5.24
CA ILE A 143 4.07 -12.52 -4.85
C ILE A 143 4.46 -11.41 -5.83
N LYS A 144 5.72 -11.41 -6.29
CA LYS A 144 6.30 -10.37 -7.14
C LYS A 144 5.45 -10.00 -8.38
N PRO A 145 5.01 -10.95 -9.24
CA PRO A 145 4.23 -10.60 -10.43
C PRO A 145 2.85 -10.02 -10.08
N VAL A 146 2.21 -10.50 -9.01
CA VAL A 146 0.92 -9.98 -8.55
C VAL A 146 1.08 -8.57 -8.00
N LEU A 147 2.08 -8.36 -7.14
CA LEU A 147 2.40 -7.06 -6.56
C LEU A 147 2.71 -6.02 -7.64
N LYS A 148 3.49 -6.39 -8.66
CA LYS A 148 3.80 -5.48 -9.77
C LYS A 148 2.53 -5.02 -10.49
N LYS A 149 1.63 -5.93 -10.85
CA LYS A 149 0.36 -5.58 -11.51
C LYS A 149 -0.50 -4.69 -10.63
N ALA A 150 -0.53 -4.96 -9.33
CA ALA A 150 -1.29 -4.17 -8.38
C ALA A 150 -0.77 -2.73 -8.27
N VAL A 151 0.55 -2.55 -8.23
CA VAL A 151 1.19 -1.22 -8.29
C VAL A 151 0.91 -0.53 -9.63
N ASP A 152 1.02 -1.25 -10.75
CA ASP A 152 0.70 -0.70 -12.08
C ASP A 152 -0.76 -0.19 -12.15
N LEU A 153 -1.71 -0.92 -11.54
CA LEU A 153 -3.12 -0.48 -11.47
C LEU A 153 -3.29 0.76 -10.57
N THR A 154 -2.61 0.81 -9.42
CA THR A 154 -2.63 1.99 -8.55
C THR A 154 -2.16 3.24 -9.31
N ILE A 155 -1.04 3.14 -10.05
CA ILE A 155 -0.49 4.25 -10.85
C ILE A 155 -1.50 4.69 -11.94
N LYS A 156 -2.09 3.73 -12.67
CA LYS A 156 -3.09 4.03 -13.71
C LYS A 156 -4.37 4.67 -13.16
N SER A 157 -4.67 4.44 -11.89
CA SER A 157 -5.88 4.96 -11.23
C SER A 157 -5.70 6.37 -10.68
N GLN A 158 -4.48 6.93 -10.73
CA GLN A 158 -4.22 8.26 -10.20
C GLN A 158 -4.88 9.34 -11.07
N ASN A 159 -5.52 10.30 -10.39
CA ASN A 159 -5.97 11.55 -10.98
C ASN A 159 -4.76 12.48 -11.25
N PRO A 160 -4.95 13.64 -11.92
CA PRO A 160 -3.86 14.57 -12.21
C PRO A 160 -3.11 15.11 -10.99
N GLN A 161 -3.67 14.97 -9.78
CA GLN A 161 -3.05 15.38 -8.51
C GLN A 161 -2.33 14.20 -7.81
N GLY A 162 -2.28 13.01 -8.41
CA GLY A 162 -1.63 11.82 -7.86
C GLY A 162 -2.48 11.01 -6.86
N GLY A 163 -3.71 11.42 -6.59
CA GLY A 163 -4.63 10.69 -5.71
C GLY A 163 -5.56 9.74 -6.48
N TRP A 164 -6.21 8.82 -5.79
CA TRP A 164 -7.26 7.96 -6.36
C TRP A 164 -8.49 7.96 -5.45
N ARG A 165 -9.64 7.51 -5.98
CA ARG A 165 -10.89 7.36 -5.23
C ARG A 165 -11.30 5.89 -5.18
N TYR A 166 -12.54 5.62 -4.78
CA TYR A 166 -13.05 4.27 -4.58
C TYR A 166 -12.94 3.36 -5.82
N GLU A 167 -13.05 3.90 -7.03
CA GLU A 167 -12.94 3.13 -8.28
C GLU A 167 -11.55 3.22 -8.90
N PRO A 168 -11.07 2.17 -9.60
CA PRO A 168 -9.78 2.14 -10.28
C PRO A 168 -9.82 2.94 -11.58
N ALA A 169 -10.15 4.22 -11.49
CA ALA A 169 -10.30 5.13 -12.61
C ALA A 169 -9.64 6.49 -12.31
N PRO A 170 -8.96 7.10 -13.29
CA PRO A 170 -8.27 8.39 -13.12
C PRO A 170 -9.24 9.60 -12.98
N THR A 171 -10.56 9.36 -12.97
CA THR A 171 -11.60 10.40 -13.02
C THR A 171 -12.15 10.83 -11.64
N GLY A 172 -11.48 10.46 -10.54
CA GLY A 172 -11.94 10.71 -9.17
C GLY A 172 -11.53 12.05 -8.53
N GLY A 173 -11.25 13.11 -9.29
CA GLY A 173 -11.20 14.45 -8.69
C GLY A 173 -12.63 14.90 -8.38
N ASP A 174 -12.92 15.37 -7.16
CA ASP A 174 -14.23 15.98 -6.87
C ASP A 174 -14.41 17.17 -7.81
N HIS A 175 -15.14 16.97 -8.92
CA HIS A 175 -15.58 18.05 -9.78
C HIS A 175 -16.71 18.81 -9.08
N HIS A 176 -16.40 19.54 -8.01
CA HIS A 176 -17.24 20.68 -7.58
C HIS A 176 -17.25 21.81 -8.62
N ALA A 177 -16.58 21.64 -9.77
CA ALA A 177 -16.62 22.54 -10.92
C ALA A 177 -17.98 22.58 -11.66
N GLY A 178 -18.93 21.67 -11.37
CA GLY A 178 -20.25 21.67 -12.03
C GLY A 178 -21.24 22.72 -11.50
N HIS A 179 -21.17 23.07 -10.22
CA HIS A 179 -22.15 23.97 -9.59
C HIS A 179 -21.79 25.47 -9.65
N GLY A 180 -20.55 25.80 -10.03
CA GLY A 180 -20.08 27.18 -10.16
C GLY A 180 -20.26 27.77 -11.57
N ALA A 181 -20.20 26.94 -12.62
CA ALA A 181 -20.33 27.39 -14.00
C ALA A 181 -21.79 27.80 -14.32
N ALA A 182 -22.77 26.99 -13.92
CA ALA A 182 -24.18 27.30 -14.09
C ALA A 182 -24.60 28.60 -13.36
N ARG A 183 -24.18 28.76 -12.09
CA ARG A 183 -24.45 29.98 -11.31
C ARG A 183 -23.79 31.24 -11.89
N ARG A 184 -22.60 31.12 -12.50
CA ARG A 184 -21.93 32.25 -13.15
C ARG A 184 -22.61 32.67 -14.45
N GLN A 185 -23.20 31.73 -15.18
CA GLN A 185 -23.94 32.04 -16.42
C GLN A 185 -25.31 32.67 -16.12
N GLU A 186 -25.99 32.16 -15.10
CA GLU A 186 -27.26 32.72 -14.61
C GLU A 186 -27.09 34.14 -14.04
N GLN A 187 -26.08 34.37 -13.19
CA GLN A 187 -25.79 35.72 -12.66
C GLN A 187 -25.33 36.72 -13.74
N ARG A 188 -24.65 36.25 -14.80
CA ARG A 188 -24.31 37.10 -15.95
C ARG A 188 -25.54 37.50 -16.76
N SER A 189 -26.52 36.60 -16.93
CA SER A 189 -27.77 36.93 -17.60
C SER A 189 -28.67 37.89 -16.81
N LEU A 190 -28.62 37.84 -15.48
CA LEU A 190 -29.38 38.74 -14.60
C LEU A 190 -28.77 40.15 -14.52
N ARG A 191 -27.47 40.31 -14.75
CA ARG A 191 -26.78 41.61 -14.81
C ARG A 191 -26.82 42.29 -16.19
N ALA A 192 -27.36 41.59 -17.20
CA ALA A 192 -27.50 42.08 -18.56
C ALA A 192 -28.94 42.55 -18.90
N ARG A 193 -29.81 42.62 -17.89
CA ARG A 193 -31.14 43.26 -17.92
C ARG A 193 -31.10 44.50 -17.06
#